data_AF-A0A1T4NQI1-F1
#
_entry.id   AF-A0A1T4NQI1-F1
#
_cell.length_a   1.000
_cell.length_b   1.000
_cell.length_c   1.000
_cell.angle_alpha   90.00
_cell.angle_beta   90.00
_cell.angle_gamma   90.00
#
_symmetry.space_group_name_H-M   'P 1'
#
loop_
_entity.id
_entity.type
_entity.pdbx_description
1 polymer ?
#
loop_
_entity_poly.entity_id
_entity_poly.type
_entity_poly.pdbx_seq_one_letter_code
_entity_poly.pdbx_strand_id
1 'polypeptide(L)'
;MVKGNNNNKFGGNSSNQRVENMKFDYPYNFVRIEEKVEREAIDKGDFSGKIICTLTNKSPIFFPESKGNENYTNHSREMFYKKDGKYIIPASSLKGSFRSVLEAISNSCLINIKDSEFDRRLPMKKYNNKNIGIIKTLPTKVTPGVIVLADIARIDKKLVNNYSEGFYTLKVSNKIKNYKIQLNNIKNPEDYAIKNLNELDSNLKKLIKANPNSIIKTIEDFEAVTSRQQMEAILWISPDINTKKTQKILFPSSLQNRTIKYSYEEFENLLFFINKMNKDSNNYYIHELKIGDAIIFQTNNKNEAINLAFSEIPRIKYKNALKDMIHKELTPCETFEKACYACRIFGMTGNNNEDKKEEDKDKISLQGRVFFKDATIDKEKANIQPRPILIKSLGEPHPTLTGFYLENGTYDDKTKIRGRKFYWHHKDKLNRDYSSFKSSITPAKEEKHNSSIQFMNYGNEFNFEVSFKNLKEDELGLLLLTLELENGMLHKFGKGKALGFGSSEVKITKLLLQSKNKYESFESSYIESEDKKKFIDIFKNKFNLENRKQWADLKIIMGQSNKLDFSKSPFPELEKNRHINTLNWFTEMKKIYEGNFKLPKIQDYK
;
A
#
# COMPACT_ATOMS: atom_id res chain seq x y z
N MET A 1 0.26 18.52 -42.74
CA MET A 1 1.16 17.48 -43.30
C MET A 1 2.59 17.80 -42.90
N VAL A 2 3.07 17.24 -41.80
CA VAL A 2 4.48 16.90 -41.53
C VAL A 2 4.39 15.65 -40.64
N LYS A 3 4.74 14.49 -41.20
CA LYS A 3 4.65 13.18 -40.53
C LYS A 3 5.92 12.98 -39.69
N GLY A 4 5.78 12.91 -38.37
CA GLY A 4 6.84 12.48 -37.47
C GLY A 4 6.90 10.95 -37.42
N ASN A 5 7.96 10.39 -38.01
CA ASN A 5 8.33 8.97 -37.92
C ASN A 5 8.76 8.62 -36.49
N ASN A 6 8.09 7.65 -35.87
CA ASN A 6 8.60 6.91 -34.71
C ASN A 6 8.61 5.42 -35.05
N ASN A 7 9.68 4.97 -35.70
CA ASN A 7 10.05 3.57 -35.84
C ASN A 7 11.25 3.30 -34.94
N ASN A 8 11.01 2.90 -33.68
CA ASN A 8 12.05 2.23 -32.89
C ASN A 8 11.97 0.73 -33.18
N LYS A 9 12.77 0.29 -34.16
CA LYS A 9 13.09 -1.12 -34.40
C LYS A 9 13.87 -1.65 -33.20
N PHE A 10 13.32 -2.66 -32.53
CA PHE A 10 14.04 -3.48 -31.57
C PHE A 10 14.84 -4.54 -32.32
N GLY A 11 16.17 -4.42 -32.31
CA GLY A 11 17.10 -5.46 -32.74
C GLY A 11 18.53 -5.11 -32.34
N GLY A 12 19.23 -6.03 -31.68
CA GLY A 12 20.68 -5.93 -31.40
C GLY A 12 21.07 -6.03 -29.92
N ASN A 13 21.89 -7.03 -29.61
CA ASN A 13 22.41 -7.42 -28.29
C ASN A 13 23.05 -6.27 -27.47
N SER A 14 22.51 -6.01 -26.28
CA SER A 14 23.20 -5.32 -25.18
C SER A 14 22.50 -5.60 -23.84
N SER A 15 22.55 -6.86 -23.38
CA SER A 15 21.78 -7.34 -22.22
C SER A 15 22.24 -6.84 -20.85
N ASN A 16 23.35 -6.11 -20.73
CA ASN A 16 23.81 -5.56 -19.43
C ASN A 16 23.76 -4.02 -19.29
N GLN A 17 23.42 -3.27 -20.35
CA GLN A 17 23.38 -1.79 -20.29
C GLN A 17 21.96 -1.20 -20.19
N ARG A 18 20.91 -2.01 -20.36
CA ARG A 18 19.50 -1.54 -20.37
C ARG A 18 18.83 -1.49 -19.00
N VAL A 19 19.46 -2.00 -17.95
CA VAL A 19 18.79 -2.19 -16.65
C VAL A 19 18.63 -0.89 -15.86
N GLU A 20 19.43 0.16 -16.13
CA GLU A 20 19.54 1.27 -15.17
C GLU A 20 18.76 2.55 -15.47
N ASN A 21 18.25 2.82 -16.68
CA ASN A 21 17.78 4.17 -17.02
C ASN A 21 16.46 4.26 -17.80
N MET A 22 15.41 3.57 -17.37
CA MET A 22 14.08 3.88 -17.87
C MET A 22 13.49 5.08 -17.14
N LYS A 23 13.46 6.24 -17.82
CA LYS A 23 12.73 7.41 -17.35
C LYS A 23 11.26 7.30 -17.76
N PHE A 24 10.37 7.40 -16.79
CA PHE A 24 8.92 7.47 -16.98
C PHE A 24 8.35 8.41 -15.93
N ASP A 25 7.18 8.95 -16.19
CA ASP A 25 6.54 9.90 -15.28
C ASP A 25 5.59 9.17 -14.33
N TYR A 26 5.65 9.52 -13.05
CA TYR A 26 4.81 8.91 -12.03
C TYR A 26 4.33 9.97 -11.04
N PRO A 27 3.10 9.91 -10.51
CA PRO A 27 2.50 11.04 -9.79
C PRO A 27 3.17 11.46 -8.48
N TYR A 28 4.06 10.63 -7.93
CA TYR A 28 4.75 10.90 -6.69
C TYR A 28 6.20 10.43 -6.73
N ASN A 29 6.99 10.99 -5.82
CA ASN A 29 8.35 10.55 -5.56
C ASN A 29 8.68 10.76 -4.08
N PHE A 30 9.94 10.55 -3.70
CA PHE A 30 10.37 10.57 -2.30
C PHE A 30 11.43 11.64 -2.06
N VAL A 31 11.15 12.55 -1.15
CA VAL A 31 12.13 13.49 -0.57
C VAL A 31 13.06 12.67 0.32
N ARG A 32 14.37 12.79 0.08
CA ARG A 32 15.38 12.03 0.85
C ARG A 32 15.32 12.38 2.33
N ILE A 33 15.73 11.41 3.15
CA ILE A 33 15.81 11.53 4.61
C ILE A 33 17.29 11.45 5.01
N GLU A 34 17.72 12.30 5.94
CA GLU A 34 19.05 12.21 6.55
C GLU A 34 18.97 11.37 7.82
N GLU A 35 20.05 10.66 8.19
CA GLU A 35 20.03 9.79 9.38
C GLU A 35 19.93 10.58 10.69
N LYS A 36 20.49 11.79 10.74
CA LYS A 36 20.51 12.64 11.94
C LYS A 36 19.24 13.47 12.05
N VAL A 37 18.54 13.37 13.17
CA VAL A 37 17.38 14.20 13.53
C VAL A 37 17.82 15.21 14.58
N GLU A 38 17.56 16.49 14.35
CA GLU A 38 17.82 17.52 15.35
C GLU A 38 16.78 17.44 16.46
N ARG A 39 17.25 17.24 17.69
CA ARG A 39 16.44 17.05 18.89
C ARG A 39 16.92 17.99 19.98
N GLU A 40 15.97 18.67 20.61
CA GLU A 40 16.20 19.58 21.73
C GLU A 40 15.12 19.35 22.78
N ALA A 41 15.35 19.89 23.98
CA ALA A 41 14.34 19.90 25.03
C ALA A 41 13.13 20.75 24.63
N ILE A 42 11.96 20.36 25.10
CA ILE A 42 10.73 21.13 24.96
C ILE A 42 10.72 22.22 26.02
N ASP A 43 11.05 23.44 25.58
CA ASP A 43 10.95 24.64 26.39
C ASP A 43 9.86 25.58 25.86
N LYS A 44 9.31 26.40 26.75
CA LYS A 44 8.43 27.50 26.37
C LYS A 44 9.28 28.59 25.71
N GLY A 45 8.96 28.90 24.45
CA GLY A 45 9.45 30.12 23.81
C GLY A 45 8.55 31.31 24.12
N ASP A 46 8.99 32.49 23.69
CA ASP A 46 8.35 33.76 24.04
C ASP A 46 7.18 34.14 23.14
N PHE A 47 6.94 33.41 22.04
CA PHE A 47 5.98 33.82 21.01
C PHE A 47 4.69 33.00 21.07
N SER A 48 3.59 33.70 21.31
CA SER A 48 2.23 33.19 21.14
C SER A 48 1.47 34.13 20.21
N GLY A 49 0.51 33.62 19.44
CA GLY A 49 -0.14 34.45 18.45
C GLY A 49 -1.14 33.74 17.55
N LYS A 50 -1.55 34.45 16.50
CA LYS A 50 -2.40 33.96 15.41
C LYS A 50 -1.77 34.30 14.07
N ILE A 51 -1.93 33.39 13.11
CA ILE A 51 -1.52 33.56 11.73
C ILE A 51 -2.79 33.46 10.90
N ILE A 52 -3.11 34.52 10.15
CA ILE A 52 -4.25 34.55 9.24
C ILE A 52 -3.74 34.21 7.85
N CYS A 53 -4.38 33.24 7.21
CA CYS A 53 -3.94 32.70 5.94
C CYS A 53 -5.07 32.63 4.92
N THR A 54 -4.71 32.84 3.66
CA THR A 54 -5.52 32.49 2.49
C THR A 54 -4.93 31.25 1.81
N LEU A 55 -5.79 30.36 1.34
CA LEU A 55 -5.43 29.22 0.50
C LEU A 55 -6.14 29.36 -0.83
N THR A 56 -5.38 29.48 -1.92
CA THR A 56 -5.90 29.56 -3.28
C THR A 56 -5.55 28.29 -4.05
N ASN A 57 -6.55 27.50 -4.46
CA ASN A 57 -6.26 26.27 -5.19
C ASN A 57 -5.94 26.57 -6.67
N LYS A 58 -4.76 26.15 -7.12
CA LYS A 58 -4.26 26.31 -8.49
C LYS A 58 -4.64 25.14 -9.40
N SER A 59 -5.18 24.05 -8.84
CA SER A 59 -5.72 22.91 -9.59
C SER A 59 -6.97 22.43 -8.86
N PRO A 60 -7.82 21.57 -9.47
CA PRO A 60 -9.02 21.10 -8.81
C PRO A 60 -8.75 20.55 -7.41
N ILE A 61 -9.62 20.82 -6.44
CA ILE A 61 -9.44 20.41 -5.05
C ILE A 61 -10.68 19.67 -4.57
N PHE A 62 -10.47 18.66 -3.72
CA PHE A 62 -11.56 17.84 -3.20
C PHE A 62 -11.30 17.37 -1.76
N PHE A 63 -12.32 17.56 -0.93
CA PHE A 63 -12.39 17.04 0.44
C PHE A 63 -13.76 16.37 0.64
N PRO A 64 -13.80 15.05 0.86
CA PRO A 64 -15.06 14.33 1.00
C PRO A 64 -15.74 14.62 2.34
N GLU A 65 -17.07 14.63 2.33
CA GLU A 65 -17.87 14.64 3.56
C GLU A 65 -17.79 13.29 4.30
N SER A 66 -17.50 13.30 5.60
CA SER A 66 -17.27 12.06 6.37
C SER A 66 -18.51 11.17 6.55
N LYS A 67 -19.73 11.67 6.32
CA LYS A 67 -20.99 10.97 6.62
C LYS A 67 -21.91 10.70 5.42
N GLY A 68 -21.47 10.98 4.19
CA GLY A 68 -22.33 10.96 2.99
C GLY A 68 -22.11 9.81 2.01
N ASN A 69 -21.36 8.77 2.34
CA ASN A 69 -21.11 7.68 1.41
C ASN A 69 -22.36 6.81 1.23
N GLU A 70 -23.20 7.14 0.25
CA GLU A 70 -24.13 6.19 -0.33
C GLU A 70 -23.30 5.12 -1.05
N ASN A 71 -22.98 4.04 -0.33
CA ASN A 71 -22.43 2.83 -0.92
C ASN A 71 -23.53 2.16 -1.74
N TYR A 72 -23.84 2.69 -2.93
CA TYR A 72 -24.48 1.90 -3.96
C TYR A 72 -23.54 0.74 -4.25
N THR A 73 -24.03 -0.48 -4.07
CA THR A 73 -23.26 -1.71 -4.18
C THR A 73 -22.34 -1.67 -5.40
N ASN A 74 -21.04 -1.40 -5.14
CA ASN A 74 -19.88 -1.35 -6.05
C ASN A 74 -19.35 0.00 -6.60
N HIS A 75 -19.93 1.18 -6.38
CA HIS A 75 -19.33 2.46 -6.85
C HIS A 75 -19.52 3.62 -5.86
N SER A 76 -18.46 4.33 -5.48
CA SER A 76 -18.58 5.45 -4.53
C SER A 76 -18.92 6.76 -5.24
N ARG A 77 -19.90 7.48 -4.68
CA ARG A 77 -20.23 8.86 -5.05
C ARG A 77 -19.98 9.75 -3.83
N GLU A 78 -19.11 10.74 -3.98
CA GLU A 78 -18.66 11.57 -2.86
C GLU A 78 -18.85 13.06 -3.17
N MET A 79 -19.42 13.78 -2.21
CA MET A 79 -19.69 15.21 -2.30
C MET A 79 -18.61 16.02 -1.56
N PHE A 80 -18.43 17.29 -1.95
CA PHE A 80 -17.49 18.17 -1.26
C PHE A 80 -18.03 18.50 0.13
N TYR A 81 -17.16 18.44 1.14
CA TYR A 81 -17.56 18.69 2.52
C TYR A 81 -18.11 20.10 2.72
N LYS A 82 -19.34 20.17 3.25
CA LYS A 82 -20.09 21.40 3.47
C LYS A 82 -20.66 21.44 4.88
N LYS A 83 -20.62 22.60 5.53
CA LYS A 83 -21.24 22.86 6.82
C LYS A 83 -21.64 24.33 6.93
N ASP A 84 -22.80 24.62 7.52
CA ASP A 84 -23.25 26.00 7.82
C ASP A 84 -23.18 26.96 6.61
N GLY A 85 -23.62 26.51 5.43
CA GLY A 85 -23.60 27.32 4.21
C GLY A 85 -22.22 27.52 3.55
N LYS A 86 -21.16 26.92 4.10
CA LYS A 86 -19.79 27.02 3.61
C LYS A 86 -19.24 25.67 3.19
N TYR A 87 -18.33 25.68 2.22
CA TYR A 87 -17.50 24.50 1.94
C TYR A 87 -16.26 24.55 2.81
N ILE A 88 -15.83 23.38 3.27
CA ILE A 88 -14.82 23.25 4.33
C ILE A 88 -13.64 22.39 3.87
N ILE A 89 -12.43 22.91 4.13
CA ILE A 89 -11.22 22.10 4.26
C ILE A 89 -10.99 21.87 5.75
N PRO A 90 -11.08 20.61 6.24
CA PRO A 90 -10.96 20.34 7.67
C PRO A 90 -9.61 20.76 8.25
N ALA A 91 -9.62 21.33 9.46
CA ALA A 91 -8.44 21.72 10.22
C ALA A 91 -7.43 20.58 10.39
N SER A 92 -7.91 19.35 10.60
CA SER A 92 -7.08 18.16 10.71
C SER A 92 -6.31 17.85 9.42
N SER A 93 -6.94 18.09 8.26
CA SER A 93 -6.32 17.90 6.94
C SER A 93 -5.28 18.97 6.64
N LEU A 94 -5.54 20.22 7.03
CA LEU A 94 -4.54 21.30 6.98
C LEU A 94 -3.35 20.95 7.88
N LYS A 95 -3.61 20.67 9.16
CA LYS A 95 -2.58 20.31 10.15
C LYS A 95 -1.71 19.16 9.68
N GLY A 96 -2.30 18.08 9.15
CA GLY A 96 -1.56 16.93 8.64
C GLY A 96 -0.70 17.24 7.41
N SER A 97 -1.23 18.04 6.48
CA SER A 97 -0.50 18.44 5.27
C SER A 97 0.70 19.34 5.62
N PHE A 98 0.50 20.36 6.46
CA PHE A 98 1.59 21.24 6.91
C PHE A 98 2.60 20.49 7.79
N ARG A 99 2.16 19.60 8.67
CA ARG A 99 3.05 18.74 9.45
C ARG A 99 3.99 17.93 8.56
N SER A 100 3.46 17.33 7.48
CA SER A 100 4.26 16.53 6.54
C SER A 100 5.35 17.35 5.85
N VAL A 101 5.03 18.60 5.46
CA VAL A 101 6.00 19.56 4.89
C VAL A 101 7.05 19.95 5.92
N LEU A 102 6.63 20.32 7.13
CA LEU A 102 7.54 20.67 8.23
C LEU A 102 8.48 19.51 8.58
N GLU A 103 7.97 18.29 8.64
CA GLU A 103 8.76 17.08 8.90
C GLU A 103 9.80 16.80 7.82
N ALA A 104 9.55 17.23 6.58
CA ALA A 104 10.49 17.11 5.47
C ALA A 104 11.54 18.23 5.50
N ILE A 105 11.13 19.48 5.77
CA ILE A 105 12.06 20.63 5.90
C ILE A 105 13.06 20.38 7.03
N SER A 106 12.56 19.98 8.21
CA SER A 106 13.35 19.83 9.44
C SER A 106 13.99 18.44 9.65
N ASN A 107 13.81 17.50 8.69
CA ASN A 107 14.21 16.10 8.84
C ASN A 107 13.78 15.49 10.19
N SER A 108 12.53 15.74 10.61
CA SER A 108 11.98 15.26 11.89
C SER A 108 11.85 13.72 11.94
N CYS A 109 11.46 13.14 13.07
CA CYS A 109 11.22 11.69 13.15
C CYS A 109 10.13 11.21 12.16
N LEU A 110 10.17 9.92 11.80
CA LEU A 110 9.11 9.24 11.08
C LEU A 110 8.05 8.74 12.07
N ILE A 111 6.80 9.15 11.85
CA ILE A 111 5.64 8.65 12.60
C ILE A 111 4.83 7.66 11.75
N ASN A 112 4.00 6.82 12.40
CA ASN A 112 3.14 5.83 11.73
C ASN A 112 3.91 4.83 10.84
N ILE A 113 5.10 4.43 11.27
CA ILE A 113 5.83 3.34 10.62
C ILE A 113 5.14 2.03 10.97
N LYS A 114 5.02 1.15 9.98
CA LYS A 114 4.46 -0.18 10.18
C LYS A 114 5.49 -1.09 10.84
N ASP A 115 5.11 -1.63 11.98
CA ASP A 115 5.99 -2.47 12.82
C ASP A 115 5.88 -3.97 12.49
N SER A 116 4.81 -4.38 11.81
CA SER A 116 4.66 -5.75 11.30
C SER A 116 5.26 -5.91 9.91
N GLU A 117 5.77 -7.09 9.58
CA GLU A 117 6.33 -7.37 8.26
C GLU A 117 5.27 -7.30 7.16
N PHE A 118 5.69 -6.92 5.95
CA PHE A 118 4.85 -7.07 4.76
C PHE A 118 4.80 -8.55 4.34
N ASP A 119 3.82 -8.89 3.52
CA ASP A 119 3.69 -10.21 2.89
C ASP A 119 3.73 -10.12 1.36
N ARG A 120 4.18 -11.20 0.71
CA ARG A 120 4.19 -11.34 -0.75
C ARG A 120 3.68 -12.71 -1.18
N ARG A 121 3.13 -12.78 -2.39
CA ARG A 121 2.83 -14.06 -3.04
C ARG A 121 4.08 -14.64 -3.68
N LEU A 122 4.33 -15.94 -3.50
CA LEU A 122 5.39 -16.63 -4.23
C LEU A 122 4.97 -16.90 -5.68
N PRO A 123 5.82 -16.61 -6.69
CA PRO A 123 5.54 -16.99 -8.07
C PRO A 123 5.46 -18.50 -8.20
N MET A 124 4.51 -18.99 -9.00
CA MET A 124 4.25 -20.43 -9.17
C MET A 124 5.52 -21.22 -9.55
N LYS A 125 6.38 -20.66 -10.41
CA LYS A 125 7.67 -21.25 -10.82
C LYS A 125 8.67 -21.46 -9.66
N LYS A 126 8.65 -20.60 -8.63
CA LYS A 126 9.53 -20.72 -7.45
C LYS A 126 9.00 -21.70 -6.39
N TYR A 127 7.76 -22.15 -6.55
CA TYR A 127 7.07 -23.06 -5.63
C TYR A 127 6.89 -24.46 -6.25
N ASN A 128 7.74 -24.85 -7.22
CA ASN A 128 7.63 -26.10 -7.96
C ASN A 128 7.95 -27.35 -7.12
N ASN A 129 8.70 -27.22 -6.01
CA ASN A 129 9.03 -28.32 -5.09
C ASN A 129 8.11 -28.34 -3.87
N LYS A 130 6.81 -28.16 -4.08
CA LYS A 130 5.82 -28.14 -2.99
C LYS A 130 5.39 -29.56 -2.63
N ASN A 131 5.37 -29.83 -1.34
CA ASN A 131 4.81 -31.04 -0.76
C ASN A 131 3.44 -30.73 -0.15
N ILE A 132 2.59 -31.75 -0.05
CA ILE A 132 1.36 -31.69 0.73
C ILE A 132 1.47 -32.72 1.83
N GLY A 133 0.96 -32.37 3.00
CA GLY A 133 0.90 -33.29 4.12
C GLY A 133 -0.28 -32.99 5.04
N ILE A 134 -0.40 -33.81 6.07
CA ILE A 134 -1.42 -33.73 7.11
C ILE A 134 -0.71 -33.48 8.43
N ILE A 135 -1.17 -32.48 9.19
CA ILE A 135 -0.61 -32.15 10.50
C ILE A 135 -0.89 -33.29 11.48
N LYS A 136 0.16 -33.89 12.01
CA LYS A 136 0.08 -34.96 13.03
C LYS A 136 0.26 -34.42 14.44
N THR A 137 1.19 -33.49 14.64
CA THR A 137 1.39 -32.82 15.92
C THR A 137 1.71 -31.34 15.71
N LEU A 138 1.20 -30.49 16.59
CA LEU A 138 1.53 -29.06 16.64
C LEU A 138 2.86 -28.84 17.38
N PRO A 139 3.68 -27.85 16.97
CA PRO A 139 4.91 -27.52 17.67
C PRO A 139 4.62 -26.80 18.99
N THR A 140 5.58 -26.88 19.91
CA THR A 140 5.74 -25.92 21.02
C THR A 140 7.02 -25.13 20.82
N LYS A 141 7.31 -24.15 21.68
CA LYS A 141 8.58 -23.41 21.65
C LYS A 141 9.82 -24.32 21.79
N VAL A 142 9.66 -25.54 22.29
CA VAL A 142 10.75 -26.49 22.57
C VAL A 142 10.68 -27.72 21.65
N THR A 143 9.48 -28.16 21.28
CA THR A 143 9.27 -29.38 20.47
C THR A 143 8.78 -29.04 19.07
N PRO A 144 9.38 -29.60 18.00
CA PRO A 144 8.91 -29.36 16.64
C PRO A 144 7.59 -30.07 16.37
N GLY A 145 6.80 -29.49 15.47
CA GLY A 145 5.58 -30.10 14.95
C GLY A 145 5.92 -31.16 13.92
N VAL A 146 4.97 -32.05 13.65
CA VAL A 146 5.15 -33.16 12.70
C VAL A 146 4.06 -33.15 11.66
N ILE A 147 4.46 -33.21 10.38
CA ILE A 147 3.60 -33.37 9.22
C ILE A 147 3.82 -34.77 8.64
N VAL A 148 2.75 -35.49 8.34
CA VAL A 148 2.79 -36.74 7.57
C VAL A 148 2.61 -36.39 6.10
N LEU A 149 3.55 -36.80 5.24
CA LEU A 149 3.42 -36.58 3.80
C LEU A 149 2.16 -37.27 3.24
N ALA A 150 1.46 -36.54 2.38
CA ALA A 150 0.24 -36.98 1.76
C ALA A 150 0.35 -36.97 0.24
N ASP A 151 -0.23 -38.01 -0.36
CA ASP A 151 -0.44 -38.11 -1.79
C ASP A 151 -1.76 -37.47 -2.19
N ILE A 152 -1.87 -37.01 -3.44
CA ILE A 152 -3.03 -36.27 -3.94
C ILE A 152 -3.75 -37.10 -5.01
N ALA A 153 -5.03 -37.36 -4.82
CA ALA A 153 -5.96 -37.72 -5.89
C ALA A 153 -6.84 -36.51 -6.22
N ARG A 154 -6.82 -36.05 -7.47
CA ARG A 154 -7.69 -34.95 -7.92
C ARG A 154 -9.07 -35.49 -8.29
N ILE A 155 -10.12 -34.87 -7.76
CA ILE A 155 -11.52 -35.24 -8.00
C ILE A 155 -12.22 -34.12 -8.76
N ASP A 156 -13.11 -34.46 -9.70
CA ASP A 156 -13.94 -33.46 -10.37
C ASP A 156 -14.79 -32.70 -9.33
N LYS A 157 -14.80 -31.37 -9.43
CA LYS A 157 -15.54 -30.52 -8.48
C LYS A 157 -17.02 -30.90 -8.41
N LYS A 158 -17.62 -31.33 -9.52
CA LYS A 158 -19.05 -31.69 -9.59
C LYS A 158 -19.47 -32.79 -8.61
N LEU A 159 -18.56 -33.70 -8.28
CA LEU A 159 -18.80 -34.84 -7.41
C LEU A 159 -18.88 -34.46 -5.93
N VAL A 160 -18.44 -33.26 -5.57
CA VAL A 160 -18.37 -32.76 -4.19
C VAL A 160 -19.05 -31.39 -4.05
N ASN A 161 -20.01 -31.09 -4.92
CA ASN A 161 -20.74 -29.82 -4.92
C ASN A 161 -21.56 -29.57 -3.64
N ASN A 162 -21.85 -30.62 -2.88
CA ASN A 162 -22.58 -30.57 -1.61
C ASN A 162 -21.68 -30.23 -0.41
N TYR A 163 -20.37 -30.18 -0.57
CA TYR A 163 -19.44 -29.80 0.48
C TYR A 163 -19.14 -28.30 0.43
N SER A 164 -19.15 -27.65 1.58
CA SER A 164 -18.60 -26.30 1.73
C SER A 164 -17.07 -26.33 1.73
N GLU A 165 -16.46 -25.15 1.70
CA GLU A 165 -15.00 -25.02 1.82
C GLU A 165 -14.53 -25.56 3.18
N GLY A 166 -13.46 -26.37 3.19
CA GLY A 166 -13.08 -27.11 4.40
C GLY A 166 -12.18 -28.33 4.18
N PHE A 167 -11.84 -28.97 5.30
CA PHE A 167 -11.21 -30.28 5.38
C PHE A 167 -12.19 -31.28 5.96
N TYR A 168 -12.41 -32.39 5.26
CA TYR A 168 -13.34 -33.44 5.69
C TYR A 168 -12.61 -34.77 5.76
N THR A 169 -12.70 -35.43 6.90
CA THR A 169 -12.17 -36.78 7.07
C THR A 169 -13.02 -37.75 6.26
N LEU A 170 -12.38 -38.52 5.39
CA LEU A 170 -12.97 -39.60 4.62
C LEU A 170 -12.23 -40.89 4.93
N LYS A 171 -12.90 -42.01 4.74
CA LYS A 171 -12.24 -43.31 4.67
C LYS A 171 -12.24 -43.77 3.21
N VAL A 172 -11.08 -44.19 2.73
CA VAL A 172 -10.86 -44.59 1.35
C VAL A 172 -10.29 -46.00 1.26
N SER A 173 -10.55 -46.69 0.17
CA SER A 173 -9.96 -47.98 -0.13
C SER A 173 -8.50 -47.84 -0.54
N ASN A 174 -7.71 -48.89 -0.32
CA ASN A 174 -6.33 -48.94 -0.81
C ASN A 174 -6.21 -48.82 -2.35
N LYS A 175 -7.32 -48.98 -3.11
CA LYS A 175 -7.33 -48.79 -4.56
C LYS A 175 -6.91 -47.37 -4.97
N ILE A 176 -7.13 -46.36 -4.12
CA ILE A 176 -6.71 -44.97 -4.37
C ILE A 176 -5.20 -44.86 -4.64
N LYS A 177 -4.39 -45.77 -4.08
CA LYS A 177 -2.93 -45.82 -4.29
C LYS A 177 -2.57 -46.26 -5.71
N ASN A 178 -3.36 -47.14 -6.32
CA ASN A 178 -3.14 -47.60 -7.71
C ASN A 178 -3.34 -46.47 -8.72
N TYR A 179 -4.29 -45.57 -8.45
CA TYR A 179 -4.52 -44.36 -9.25
C TYR A 179 -3.30 -43.41 -9.24
N LYS A 180 -2.51 -43.39 -8.16
CA LYS A 180 -1.25 -42.62 -8.11
C LYS A 180 -0.15 -43.27 -8.95
N ILE A 181 -0.01 -44.61 -8.91
CA ILE A 181 1.00 -45.33 -9.70
C ILE A 181 0.77 -45.11 -11.20
N GLN A 182 -0.49 -45.05 -11.64
CA GLN A 182 -0.83 -44.70 -13.01
C GLN A 182 -0.36 -43.30 -13.42
N LEU A 183 -0.33 -42.31 -12.51
CA LEU A 183 0.14 -40.94 -12.81
C LEU A 183 1.67 -40.84 -13.00
N ASN A 184 2.46 -41.55 -12.19
CA ASN A 184 3.92 -41.47 -12.26
C ASN A 184 4.47 -42.02 -13.59
N ASN A 185 3.74 -42.91 -14.25
CA ASN A 185 4.08 -43.46 -15.55
C ASN A 185 3.65 -42.55 -16.73
N ILE A 186 2.96 -41.44 -16.45
CA ILE A 186 2.47 -40.50 -17.47
C ILE A 186 3.42 -39.29 -17.51
N LYS A 187 4.44 -39.34 -18.37
CA LYS A 187 5.38 -38.23 -18.59
C LYS A 187 4.73 -36.98 -19.21
N ASN A 188 3.50 -37.11 -19.73
CA ASN A 188 2.67 -36.02 -20.25
C ASN A 188 1.18 -36.41 -20.16
N PRO A 189 0.33 -35.70 -19.39
CA PRO A 189 -1.10 -36.03 -19.27
C PRO A 189 -1.88 -36.01 -20.59
N GLU A 190 -1.39 -35.26 -21.59
CA GLU A 190 -1.97 -35.20 -22.93
C GLU A 190 -1.71 -36.47 -23.75
N ASP A 191 -0.59 -37.17 -23.54
CA ASP A 191 -0.21 -38.37 -24.30
C ASP A 191 -0.96 -39.64 -23.85
N TYR A 192 -1.34 -39.74 -22.58
CA TYR A 192 -2.09 -40.90 -22.06
C TYR A 192 -3.55 -40.90 -22.52
N ALA A 193 -4.15 -39.72 -22.66
CA ALA A 193 -5.48 -39.59 -23.24
C ALA A 193 -5.49 -40.08 -24.70
N ILE A 194 -4.45 -39.78 -25.48
CA ILE A 194 -4.40 -40.09 -26.91
C ILE A 194 -4.21 -41.59 -27.19
N LYS A 195 -3.43 -42.31 -26.37
CA LYS A 195 -3.08 -43.71 -26.67
C LYS A 195 -4.20 -44.75 -26.48
N ASN A 196 -5.20 -44.50 -25.63
CA ASN A 196 -6.32 -45.42 -25.37
C ASN A 196 -7.70 -44.79 -25.60
N LEU A 197 -7.76 -43.67 -26.30
CA LEU A 197 -9.02 -42.95 -26.56
C LEU A 197 -9.97 -43.79 -27.43
N ASN A 198 -9.49 -44.66 -28.32
CA ASN A 198 -10.36 -45.31 -29.31
C ASN A 198 -11.25 -46.43 -28.74
N GLU A 199 -10.87 -47.05 -27.61
CA GLU A 199 -11.61 -48.18 -27.00
C GLU A 199 -12.60 -47.77 -25.89
N LEU A 200 -12.68 -46.47 -25.56
CA LEU A 200 -13.54 -45.97 -24.48
C LEU A 200 -14.92 -45.53 -24.99
N ASP A 201 -15.96 -45.75 -24.18
CA ASP A 201 -17.31 -45.24 -24.43
C ASP A 201 -17.33 -43.70 -24.59
N SER A 202 -18.24 -43.22 -25.43
CA SER A 202 -18.53 -41.83 -25.74
C SER A 202 -18.72 -40.92 -24.51
N ASN A 203 -19.29 -41.41 -23.42
CA ASN A 203 -19.45 -40.62 -22.19
C ASN A 203 -18.11 -40.41 -21.48
N LEU A 204 -17.29 -41.46 -21.36
CA LEU A 204 -15.96 -41.36 -20.74
C LEU A 204 -15.03 -40.47 -21.58
N LYS A 205 -15.14 -40.51 -22.91
CA LYS A 205 -14.47 -39.59 -23.85
C LYS A 205 -14.80 -38.12 -23.59
N LYS A 206 -16.09 -37.79 -23.41
CA LYS A 206 -16.56 -36.44 -23.05
C LYS A 206 -16.03 -35.98 -21.70
N LEU A 207 -16.07 -36.86 -20.69
CA LEU A 207 -15.59 -36.59 -19.33
C LEU A 207 -14.07 -36.35 -19.28
N ILE A 208 -13.28 -37.14 -20.01
CA ILE A 208 -11.82 -36.99 -20.09
C ILE A 208 -11.44 -35.67 -20.78
N LYS A 209 -12.10 -35.31 -21.88
CA LYS A 209 -11.89 -34.01 -22.56
C LYS A 209 -12.29 -32.81 -21.70
N ALA A 210 -13.30 -32.94 -20.84
CA ALA A 210 -13.78 -31.84 -20.00
C ALA A 210 -12.77 -31.46 -18.89
N ASN A 211 -12.12 -32.46 -18.28
CA ASN A 211 -11.15 -32.32 -17.19
C ASN A 211 -10.02 -33.35 -17.27
N PRO A 212 -8.91 -33.05 -17.99
CA PRO A 212 -7.79 -33.98 -18.12
C PRO A 212 -7.01 -34.16 -16.81
N ASN A 213 -7.16 -33.23 -15.85
CA ASN A 213 -6.40 -33.19 -14.61
C ASN A 213 -7.07 -33.88 -13.40
N SER A 214 -8.35 -34.25 -13.47
CA SER A 214 -8.99 -35.09 -12.44
C SER A 214 -8.75 -36.56 -12.73
N ILE A 215 -8.66 -37.37 -11.68
CA ILE A 215 -8.46 -38.82 -11.77
C ILE A 215 -9.74 -39.55 -11.35
N ILE A 216 -10.50 -38.96 -10.42
CA ILE A 216 -11.84 -39.39 -10.03
C ILE A 216 -12.82 -38.49 -10.78
N LYS A 217 -13.52 -39.04 -11.79
CA LYS A 217 -14.36 -38.26 -12.72
C LYS A 217 -15.83 -38.61 -12.63
N THR A 218 -16.16 -39.84 -12.23
CA THR A 218 -17.54 -40.31 -12.13
C THR A 218 -17.96 -40.60 -10.69
N ILE A 219 -19.26 -40.79 -10.48
CA ILE A 219 -19.81 -41.19 -9.18
C ILE A 219 -19.30 -42.59 -8.81
N GLU A 220 -19.23 -43.51 -9.78
CA GLU A 220 -18.73 -44.86 -9.57
C GLU A 220 -17.24 -44.87 -9.17
N ASP A 221 -16.41 -44.02 -9.77
CA ASP A 221 -15.00 -43.83 -9.36
C ASP A 221 -14.92 -43.37 -7.90
N PHE A 222 -15.75 -42.39 -7.53
CA PHE A 222 -15.76 -41.83 -6.20
C PHE A 222 -16.26 -42.84 -5.16
N GLU A 223 -17.33 -43.58 -5.47
CA GLU A 223 -17.84 -44.68 -4.67
C GLU A 223 -16.83 -45.83 -4.57
N ALA A 224 -16.13 -46.19 -5.64
CA ALA A 224 -15.09 -47.21 -5.59
C ALA A 224 -13.92 -46.80 -4.67
N VAL A 225 -13.57 -45.51 -4.66
CA VAL A 225 -12.53 -44.96 -3.79
C VAL A 225 -13.01 -44.85 -2.34
N THR A 226 -14.27 -44.50 -2.09
CA THR A 226 -14.82 -44.32 -0.73
C THR A 226 -15.44 -45.59 -0.13
N SER A 227 -15.71 -46.61 -0.95
CA SER A 227 -16.13 -47.94 -0.51
C SER A 227 -15.00 -48.65 0.22
N ARG A 228 -15.32 -49.57 1.14
CA ARG A 228 -14.34 -50.36 1.91
C ARG A 228 -13.33 -49.46 2.63
N GLN A 229 -13.83 -48.82 3.68
CA GLN A 229 -13.23 -47.81 4.56
C GLN A 229 -11.90 -48.25 5.26
N GLN A 230 -10.84 -48.50 4.49
CA GLN A 230 -9.60 -49.12 4.96
C GLN A 230 -8.53 -48.12 5.43
N MET A 231 -8.56 -46.88 4.94
CA MET A 231 -7.55 -45.86 5.21
C MET A 231 -8.20 -44.51 5.45
N GLU A 232 -7.73 -43.77 6.45
CA GLU A 232 -8.11 -42.38 6.64
C GLU A 232 -7.46 -41.48 5.58
N ALA A 233 -8.27 -40.58 5.03
CA ALA A 233 -7.90 -39.59 4.04
C ALA A 233 -8.66 -38.30 4.31
N ILE A 234 -8.26 -37.22 3.64
CA ILE A 234 -8.83 -35.89 3.81
C ILE A 234 -9.28 -35.35 2.47
N LEU A 235 -10.58 -35.08 2.36
CA LEU A 235 -11.13 -34.28 1.29
C LEU A 235 -10.88 -32.81 1.60
N TRP A 236 -10.05 -32.18 0.79
CA TRP A 236 -9.79 -30.76 0.86
C TRP A 236 -10.61 -30.02 -0.21
N ILE A 237 -11.63 -29.30 0.26
CA ILE A 237 -12.43 -28.38 -0.54
C ILE A 237 -11.87 -26.98 -0.38
N SER A 238 -11.09 -26.52 -1.35
CA SER A 238 -10.56 -25.15 -1.34
C SER A 238 -11.52 -24.16 -2.01
N PRO A 239 -11.35 -22.85 -1.79
CA PRO A 239 -12.31 -21.83 -2.21
C PRO A 239 -12.62 -21.84 -3.70
N ASP A 240 -13.84 -21.38 -4.03
CA ASP A 240 -14.27 -21.31 -5.41
C ASP A 240 -13.51 -20.22 -6.18
N ILE A 241 -12.89 -20.61 -7.29
CA ILE A 241 -12.18 -19.71 -8.19
C ILE A 241 -12.72 -20.05 -9.58
N ASN A 242 -13.18 -19.06 -10.35
CA ASN A 242 -13.89 -19.23 -11.64
C ASN A 242 -13.22 -20.18 -12.67
N THR A 243 -11.95 -20.54 -12.50
CA THR A 243 -11.20 -21.45 -13.38
C THR A 243 -10.95 -22.84 -12.78
N LYS A 244 -11.36 -23.09 -11.53
CA LYS A 244 -11.02 -24.30 -10.79
C LYS A 244 -12.00 -25.42 -11.10
N LYS A 245 -11.47 -26.51 -11.68
CA LYS A 245 -12.28 -27.64 -12.14
C LYS A 245 -12.16 -28.92 -11.29
N THR A 246 -11.26 -28.94 -10.29
CA THR A 246 -10.99 -30.13 -9.46
C THR A 246 -10.78 -29.79 -7.99
N GLN A 247 -11.11 -30.72 -7.08
CA GLN A 247 -10.79 -30.72 -5.66
C GLN A 247 -9.76 -31.83 -5.34
N LYS A 248 -9.37 -32.01 -4.07
CA LYS A 248 -8.30 -32.94 -3.69
C LYS A 248 -8.74 -33.91 -2.60
N ILE A 249 -8.41 -35.19 -2.77
CA ILE A 249 -8.38 -36.17 -1.70
C ILE A 249 -6.91 -36.42 -1.36
N LEU A 250 -6.57 -36.26 -0.09
CA LEU A 250 -5.24 -36.41 0.46
C LEU A 250 -5.18 -37.67 1.29
N PHE A 251 -4.24 -38.55 1.02
CA PHE A 251 -4.10 -39.81 1.76
C PHE A 251 -2.64 -40.05 2.12
N PRO A 252 -2.35 -40.70 3.26
CA PRO A 252 -0.99 -41.00 3.68
C PRO A 252 -0.17 -41.66 2.57
N SER A 253 1.02 -41.13 2.30
CA SER A 253 1.84 -41.61 1.18
C SER A 253 2.31 -43.05 1.40
N SER A 254 1.94 -43.95 0.47
CA SER A 254 2.25 -45.39 0.58
C SER A 254 3.73 -45.75 0.36
N LEU A 255 4.49 -44.87 -0.32
CA LEU A 255 5.90 -45.07 -0.63
C LEU A 255 6.83 -44.50 0.45
N GLN A 256 6.31 -43.62 1.31
CA GLN A 256 7.10 -42.86 2.27
C GLN A 256 6.22 -42.51 3.49
N ASN A 257 6.23 -43.33 4.55
CA ASN A 257 5.84 -42.92 5.91
C ASN A 257 6.82 -41.87 6.48
N ARG A 258 7.26 -40.92 5.67
CA ARG A 258 8.20 -39.86 6.04
C ARG A 258 7.42 -38.75 6.73
N THR A 259 7.60 -38.69 8.03
CA THR A 259 7.26 -37.51 8.82
C THR A 259 8.28 -36.42 8.57
N ILE A 260 7.80 -35.20 8.36
CA ILE A 260 8.63 -34.00 8.22
C ILE A 260 8.37 -33.10 9.42
N LYS A 261 9.44 -32.55 9.99
CA LYS A 261 9.37 -31.64 11.14
C LYS A 261 9.20 -30.20 10.66
N TYR A 262 8.49 -29.39 11.42
CA TYR A 262 8.42 -27.93 11.23
C TYR A 262 8.57 -27.20 12.57
N SER A 263 9.09 -25.98 12.51
CA SER A 263 9.39 -25.19 13.69
C SER A 263 8.16 -24.48 14.27
N TYR A 264 8.30 -24.00 15.50
CA TYR A 264 7.32 -23.11 16.12
C TYR A 264 7.17 -21.78 15.35
N GLU A 265 8.26 -21.26 14.78
CA GLU A 265 8.24 -20.03 13.97
C GLU A 265 7.35 -20.18 12.70
N GLU A 266 7.44 -21.33 12.02
CA GLU A 266 6.57 -21.62 10.88
C GLU A 266 5.10 -21.73 11.28
N PHE A 267 4.83 -22.28 12.47
CA PHE A 267 3.48 -22.33 13.03
C PHE A 267 2.92 -20.94 13.35
N GLU A 268 3.70 -20.08 13.99
CA GLU A 268 3.34 -18.67 14.24
C GLU A 268 3.07 -17.91 12.93
N ASN A 269 3.90 -18.11 11.91
CA ASN A 269 3.70 -17.52 10.59
C ASN A 269 2.38 -17.98 9.95
N LEU A 270 2.03 -19.27 10.09
CA LEU A 270 0.76 -19.80 9.59
C LEU A 270 -0.45 -19.20 10.33
N LEU A 271 -0.39 -19.14 11.68
CA LEU A 271 -1.43 -18.52 12.51
C LEU A 271 -1.63 -17.05 12.18
N PHE A 272 -0.55 -16.31 11.93
CA PHE A 272 -0.63 -14.91 11.47
C PHE A 272 -1.48 -14.78 10.19
N PHE A 273 -1.26 -15.64 9.20
CA PHE A 273 -2.03 -15.60 7.96
C PHE A 273 -3.49 -16.04 8.14
N ILE A 274 -3.76 -17.04 8.99
CA ILE A 274 -5.14 -17.43 9.37
C ILE A 274 -5.87 -16.22 9.96
N ASN A 275 -5.28 -15.59 10.98
CA ASN A 275 -5.88 -14.44 11.67
C ASN A 275 -6.10 -13.26 10.73
N LYS A 276 -5.14 -12.98 9.84
CA LYS A 276 -5.27 -11.92 8.83
C LYS A 276 -6.42 -12.19 7.87
N MET A 277 -6.56 -13.42 7.37
CA MET A 277 -7.64 -13.79 6.45
C MET A 277 -9.01 -13.75 7.11
N ASN A 278 -9.12 -14.18 8.38
CA ASN A 278 -10.36 -14.09 9.15
C ASN A 278 -10.79 -12.63 9.43
N LYS A 279 -9.84 -11.70 9.57
CA LYS A 279 -10.15 -10.25 9.67
C LYS A 279 -10.59 -9.66 8.33
N ASP A 280 -9.94 -10.05 7.24
CA ASP A 280 -10.18 -9.50 5.90
C ASP A 280 -11.44 -10.09 5.23
N SER A 281 -11.89 -11.28 5.65
CA SER A 281 -13.01 -12.01 5.07
C SER A 281 -13.86 -12.67 6.16
N ASN A 282 -15.14 -12.29 6.23
CA ASN A 282 -16.10 -12.91 7.15
C ASN A 282 -16.30 -14.43 6.91
N ASN A 283 -15.87 -14.96 5.76
CA ASN A 283 -16.12 -16.36 5.34
C ASN A 283 -14.83 -17.16 5.05
N TYR A 284 -13.69 -16.86 5.69
CA TYR A 284 -12.50 -17.71 5.52
C TYR A 284 -12.70 -19.06 6.23
N TYR A 285 -12.58 -20.18 5.49
CA TYR A 285 -12.96 -21.51 5.96
C TYR A 285 -12.03 -22.15 7.02
N ILE A 286 -10.91 -21.51 7.35
CA ILE A 286 -9.98 -21.98 8.37
C ILE A 286 -9.94 -20.96 9.50
N HIS A 287 -10.63 -21.28 10.60
CA HIS A 287 -10.68 -20.40 11.77
C HIS A 287 -9.56 -20.68 12.77
N GLU A 288 -9.13 -21.95 12.86
CA GLU A 288 -8.10 -22.41 13.78
C GLU A 288 -7.34 -23.57 13.14
N LEU A 289 -6.03 -23.68 13.43
CA LEU A 289 -5.21 -24.79 12.98
C LEU A 289 -5.42 -26.02 13.87
N LYS A 290 -5.74 -27.17 13.28
CA LYS A 290 -6.02 -28.41 14.01
C LYS A 290 -5.14 -29.58 13.54
N ILE A 291 -4.95 -30.54 14.44
CA ILE A 291 -4.40 -31.84 14.07
C ILE A 291 -5.37 -32.47 13.05
N GLY A 292 -4.80 -33.01 11.97
CA GLY A 292 -5.56 -33.47 10.82
C GLY A 292 -5.71 -32.42 9.72
N ASP A 293 -5.36 -31.15 9.90
CA ASP A 293 -5.46 -30.21 8.79
C ASP A 293 -4.45 -30.53 7.70
N ALA A 294 -4.87 -30.35 6.45
CA ALA A 294 -3.99 -30.48 5.30
C ALA A 294 -3.20 -29.19 5.06
N ILE A 295 -1.90 -29.35 4.81
CA ILE A 295 -0.98 -28.23 4.67
C ILE A 295 -0.07 -28.43 3.46
N ILE A 296 0.20 -27.33 2.75
CA ILE A 296 1.20 -27.26 1.68
C ILE A 296 2.47 -26.66 2.27
N PHE A 297 3.63 -27.19 1.91
CA PHE A 297 4.92 -26.69 2.40
C PHE A 297 6.04 -26.95 1.38
N GLN A 298 7.18 -26.30 1.61
CA GLN A 298 8.45 -26.62 0.95
C GLN A 298 9.38 -27.30 1.93
N THR A 299 10.34 -28.05 1.41
CA THR A 299 11.36 -28.70 2.23
C THR A 299 12.69 -27.97 2.07
N ASN A 300 13.31 -27.59 3.19
CA ASN A 300 14.64 -26.98 3.18
C ASN A 300 15.74 -28.05 3.02
N ASN A 301 17.01 -27.62 2.94
CA ASN A 301 18.16 -28.53 2.81
C ASN A 301 18.34 -29.48 4.02
N LYS A 302 17.74 -29.18 5.17
CA LYS A 302 17.75 -30.00 6.39
C LYS A 302 16.56 -30.97 6.47
N ASN A 303 15.76 -31.07 5.41
CA ASN A 303 14.55 -31.87 5.36
C ASN A 303 13.45 -31.44 6.36
N GLU A 304 13.38 -30.13 6.65
CA GLU A 304 12.33 -29.52 7.47
C GLU A 304 11.32 -28.79 6.59
N ALA A 305 10.06 -28.78 7.02
CA ALA A 305 8.99 -28.06 6.36
C ALA A 305 9.06 -26.57 6.68
N ILE A 306 9.05 -25.75 5.62
CA ILE A 306 9.08 -24.29 5.64
C ILE A 306 8.03 -23.72 4.68
N ASN A 307 7.67 -22.44 4.84
CA ASN A 307 6.67 -21.76 4.02
C ASN A 307 5.32 -22.51 4.00
N LEU A 308 4.83 -22.88 5.18
CA LEU A 308 3.55 -23.59 5.36
C LEU A 308 2.38 -22.72 4.89
N ALA A 309 1.42 -23.31 4.15
CA ALA A 309 0.27 -22.59 3.61
C ALA A 309 -0.94 -23.48 3.26
N PHE A 310 -2.13 -22.86 3.25
CA PHE A 310 -3.40 -23.43 2.78
C PHE A 310 -3.77 -23.02 1.35
N SER A 311 -2.80 -22.58 0.57
CA SER A 311 -3.00 -22.15 -0.81
C SER A 311 -1.81 -22.55 -1.66
N GLU A 312 -2.10 -23.00 -2.87
CA GLU A 312 -1.08 -23.32 -3.86
C GLU A 312 -0.31 -22.10 -4.37
N ILE A 313 -0.83 -20.89 -4.11
CA ILE A 313 -0.15 -19.62 -4.31
C ILE A 313 0.04 -19.00 -2.92
N PRO A 314 1.00 -19.52 -2.14
CA PRO A 314 1.16 -19.13 -0.75
C PRO A 314 1.59 -17.68 -0.64
N ARG A 315 1.19 -17.06 0.47
CA ARG A 315 1.77 -15.81 0.94
C ARG A 315 2.85 -16.13 1.95
N ILE A 316 3.96 -15.42 1.85
CA ILE A 316 5.07 -15.49 2.82
C ILE A 316 5.36 -14.09 3.34
N LYS A 317 5.83 -14.00 4.58
CA LYS A 317 6.31 -12.74 5.14
C LYS A 317 7.67 -12.38 4.53
N TYR A 318 7.94 -11.08 4.47
CA TYR A 318 9.32 -10.60 4.33
C TYR A 318 10.07 -10.77 5.66
N LYS A 319 11.40 -10.82 5.61
CA LYS A 319 12.22 -11.01 6.83
C LYS A 319 12.25 -9.81 7.77
N ASN A 320 12.17 -8.59 7.25
CA ASN A 320 12.29 -7.37 8.06
C ASN A 320 11.00 -6.54 7.99
N ALA A 321 10.61 -5.92 9.10
CA ALA A 321 9.58 -4.89 9.11
C ALA A 321 10.14 -3.54 8.65
N LEU A 322 9.27 -2.59 8.31
CA LEU A 322 9.71 -1.26 7.86
C LEU A 322 10.48 -0.51 8.95
N LYS A 323 10.11 -0.72 10.22
CA LYS A 323 10.78 -0.17 11.39
C LYS A 323 12.23 -0.64 11.52
N ASP A 324 12.50 -1.91 11.21
CA ASP A 324 13.85 -2.48 11.27
C ASP A 324 14.78 -1.94 10.16
N MET A 325 14.20 -1.27 9.16
CA MET A 325 14.90 -0.74 8.00
C MET A 325 15.22 0.76 8.09
N ILE A 326 14.80 1.42 9.17
CA ILE A 326 15.11 2.83 9.40
C ILE A 326 16.18 2.99 10.48
N HIS A 327 16.99 4.06 10.36
CA HIS A 327 17.97 4.39 11.38
C HIS A 327 17.27 4.75 12.70
N LYS A 328 17.83 4.34 13.84
CA LYS A 328 17.24 4.55 15.18
C LYS A 328 16.92 6.02 15.48
N GLU A 329 17.70 6.96 14.96
CA GLU A 329 17.47 8.40 15.16
C GLU A 329 16.17 8.89 14.51
N LEU A 330 15.68 8.18 13.49
CA LEU A 330 14.45 8.49 12.77
C LEU A 330 13.20 7.94 13.44
N THR A 331 13.32 7.18 14.53
CA THR A 331 12.15 6.68 15.27
C THR A 331 11.42 7.84 15.97
N PRO A 332 10.13 7.67 16.30
CA PRO A 332 9.37 8.66 17.06
C PRO A 332 10.11 9.16 18.31
N CYS A 333 9.90 10.42 18.68
CA CYS A 333 10.47 10.98 19.91
C CYS A 333 9.84 10.29 21.13
N GLU A 334 10.67 9.93 22.10
CA GLU A 334 10.24 9.20 23.29
C GLU A 334 10.42 10.00 24.58
N THR A 335 11.05 11.18 24.56
CA THR A 335 11.30 11.99 25.78
C THR A 335 11.10 13.48 25.52
N PHE A 336 10.85 14.25 26.58
CA PHE A 336 10.65 15.70 26.47
C PHE A 336 11.97 16.46 26.23
N GLU A 337 13.10 15.88 26.63
CA GLU A 337 14.45 16.43 26.52
C GLU A 337 15.04 16.24 25.11
N LYS A 338 14.48 15.32 24.30
CA LYS A 338 14.97 14.97 22.96
C LYS A 338 13.85 14.93 21.92
N ALA A 339 13.17 16.07 21.75
CA ALA A 339 12.09 16.24 20.78
C ALA A 339 12.55 16.91 19.48
N CYS A 340 12.18 16.34 18.34
CA CYS A 340 12.39 16.98 17.03
C CYS A 340 11.43 18.17 16.82
N TYR A 341 11.72 19.05 15.86
CA TYR A 341 10.89 20.22 15.53
C TYR A 341 9.41 19.87 15.34
N ALA A 342 9.08 18.82 14.58
CA ALA A 342 7.69 18.45 14.34
C ALA A 342 6.96 18.05 15.63
N CYS A 343 7.62 17.31 16.51
CA CYS A 343 7.06 16.91 17.80
C CYS A 343 6.92 18.12 18.74
N ARG A 344 7.89 19.03 18.76
CA ARG A 344 7.84 20.28 19.54
C ARG A 344 6.69 21.20 19.10
N ILE A 345 6.40 21.29 17.81
CA ILE A 345 5.40 22.23 17.26
C ILE A 345 4.01 21.57 17.19
N PHE A 346 3.90 20.40 16.57
CA PHE A 346 2.62 19.74 16.32
C PHE A 346 2.19 18.75 17.41
N GLY A 347 3.07 18.46 18.37
CA GLY A 347 2.84 17.50 19.44
C GLY A 347 3.34 16.10 19.08
N MET A 348 3.38 15.24 20.09
CA MET A 348 3.75 13.83 19.94
C MET A 348 2.85 12.97 20.82
N THR A 349 2.57 11.77 20.34
CA THR A 349 2.16 10.66 21.19
C THR A 349 3.33 9.72 21.17
N GLY A 350 3.85 9.34 22.34
CA GLY A 350 4.93 8.38 22.47
C GLY A 350 4.59 7.05 21.78
N ASN A 351 5.55 6.15 21.76
CA ASN A 351 5.43 4.91 21.01
C ASN A 351 4.33 4.00 21.59
N ASN A 352 3.10 4.14 21.09
CA ASN A 352 1.90 3.39 21.51
C ASN A 352 1.83 2.02 20.83
N ASN A 353 2.96 1.32 20.73
CA ASN A 353 2.95 -0.04 20.22
C ASN A 353 2.14 -0.93 21.16
N GLU A 354 1.20 -1.68 20.59
CA GLU A 354 0.28 -2.57 21.31
C GLU A 354 1.01 -3.69 22.08
N ASP A 355 2.30 -3.92 21.82
CA ASP A 355 3.11 -5.00 22.42
C ASP A 355 3.88 -4.60 23.69
N LYS A 356 3.79 -3.36 24.18
CA LYS A 356 4.43 -3.00 25.47
C LYS A 356 3.57 -3.47 26.64
N LYS A 357 4.17 -4.27 27.54
CA LYS A 357 3.57 -4.66 28.83
C LYS A 357 3.11 -3.40 29.59
N GLU A 358 2.00 -3.51 30.31
CA GLU A 358 1.33 -2.36 30.94
C GLU A 358 2.20 -1.56 31.92
N GLU A 359 3.24 -2.20 32.47
CA GLU A 359 4.15 -1.63 33.47
C GLU A 359 5.24 -0.71 32.88
N ASP A 360 5.48 -0.72 31.56
CA ASP A 360 6.43 0.17 30.86
C ASP A 360 5.73 1.37 30.16
N LYS A 361 4.45 1.63 30.49
CA LYS A 361 3.63 2.70 29.90
C LYS A 361 3.96 4.08 30.51
N ASP A 362 5.20 4.55 30.40
CA ASP A 362 5.45 5.99 30.41
C ASP A 362 4.88 6.58 29.10
N LYS A 363 3.56 6.78 29.09
CA LYS A 363 2.82 7.39 27.97
C LYS A 363 3.19 8.86 27.87
N ILE A 364 4.30 9.14 27.21
CA ILE A 364 4.71 10.51 26.91
C ILE A 364 3.81 11.03 25.80
N SER A 365 2.78 11.79 26.17
CA SER A 365 1.92 12.50 25.22
C SER A 365 2.08 14.01 25.42
N LEU A 366 2.45 14.70 24.34
CA LEU A 366 2.55 16.15 24.30
C LEU A 366 1.47 16.71 23.37
N GLN A 367 0.64 17.60 23.92
CA GLN A 367 -0.26 18.40 23.10
C GLN A 367 0.56 19.34 22.19
N GLY A 368 0.20 19.39 20.91
CA GLY A 368 0.80 20.36 20.00
C GLY A 368 0.56 21.81 20.41
N ARG A 369 1.51 22.67 20.06
CA ARG A 369 1.47 24.12 20.34
C ARG A 369 0.84 24.94 19.20
N VAL A 370 0.39 24.27 18.13
CA VAL A 370 -0.30 24.87 16.98
C VAL A 370 -1.70 24.29 16.80
N PHE A 371 -2.66 25.17 16.54
CA PHE A 371 -4.09 24.87 16.45
C PHE A 371 -4.65 25.48 15.17
N PHE A 372 -5.18 24.63 14.29
CA PHE A 372 -5.75 25.05 13.01
C PHE A 372 -7.26 25.19 13.17
N LYS A 373 -7.83 26.24 12.57
CA LYS A 373 -9.26 26.30 12.25
C LYS A 373 -9.50 25.72 10.85
N ASP A 374 -10.75 25.34 10.60
CA ASP A 374 -11.19 24.92 9.27
C ASP A 374 -10.97 26.05 8.25
N ALA A 375 -10.52 25.71 7.04
CA ALA A 375 -10.52 26.69 5.95
C ALA A 375 -11.88 26.69 5.27
N THR A 376 -12.44 27.88 5.05
CA THR A 376 -13.81 28.02 4.58
C THR A 376 -13.93 28.93 3.37
N ILE A 377 -14.89 28.63 2.50
CA ILE A 377 -15.36 29.48 1.40
C ILE A 377 -16.90 29.47 1.40
N ASP A 378 -17.50 30.64 1.17
CA ASP A 378 -18.96 30.76 1.04
C ASP A 378 -19.44 29.99 -0.19
N LYS A 379 -20.55 29.24 -0.07
CA LYS A 379 -21.07 28.41 -1.17
C LYS A 379 -21.28 29.19 -2.47
N GLU A 380 -21.71 30.44 -2.36
CA GLU A 380 -22.00 31.33 -3.49
C GLU A 380 -20.76 31.78 -4.27
N LYS A 381 -19.59 31.81 -3.61
CA LYS A 381 -18.31 32.18 -4.23
C LYS A 381 -17.57 30.98 -4.80
N ALA A 382 -17.99 29.77 -4.47
CA ALA A 382 -17.27 28.56 -4.82
C ALA A 382 -17.55 28.11 -6.26
N ASN A 383 -16.51 28.06 -7.08
CA ASN A 383 -16.49 27.42 -8.39
C ASN A 383 -16.41 25.90 -8.23
N ILE A 384 -17.55 25.28 -7.91
CA ILE A 384 -17.71 23.84 -7.71
C ILE A 384 -18.40 23.17 -8.90
N GLN A 385 -18.04 21.91 -9.17
CA GLN A 385 -18.74 21.12 -10.16
C GLN A 385 -20.21 20.89 -9.75
N PRO A 386 -21.17 21.05 -10.68
CA PRO A 386 -22.59 20.97 -10.35
C PRO A 386 -23.04 19.54 -9.97
N ARG A 387 -22.28 18.52 -10.41
CA ARG A 387 -22.52 17.11 -10.10
C ARG A 387 -21.19 16.37 -9.90
N PRO A 388 -21.19 15.24 -9.19
CA PRO A 388 -20.04 14.35 -9.14
C PRO A 388 -19.56 13.92 -10.54
N ILE A 389 -18.25 13.87 -10.70
CA ILE A 389 -17.58 13.51 -11.94
C ILE A 389 -16.79 12.22 -11.71
N LEU A 390 -16.95 11.27 -12.65
CA LEU A 390 -16.21 10.03 -12.67
C LEU A 390 -14.72 10.29 -12.92
N ILE A 391 -13.87 9.80 -12.02
CA ILE A 391 -12.40 9.93 -12.11
C ILE A 391 -11.72 8.57 -12.16
N LYS A 392 -10.51 8.51 -12.72
CA LYS A 392 -9.66 7.31 -12.74
C LYS A 392 -9.37 6.87 -11.30
N SER A 393 -9.10 5.59 -11.13
CA SER A 393 -8.67 5.06 -9.84
C SER A 393 -7.42 5.79 -9.34
N LEU A 394 -7.39 6.10 -8.05
CA LEU A 394 -6.26 6.79 -7.42
C LEU A 394 -5.04 5.88 -7.23
N GLY A 395 -5.23 4.57 -7.42
CA GLY A 395 -4.23 3.54 -7.19
C GLY A 395 -4.01 3.29 -5.70
N GLU A 396 -3.81 2.03 -5.34
CA GLU A 396 -3.44 1.62 -3.99
C GLU A 396 -1.92 1.44 -3.88
N PRO A 397 -1.34 1.69 -2.70
CA PRO A 397 0.07 1.36 -2.48
C PRO A 397 0.26 -0.16 -2.61
N HIS A 398 1.31 -0.56 -3.33
CA HIS A 398 1.68 -1.97 -3.48
C HIS A 398 3.07 -2.20 -2.86
N PRO A 399 3.17 -2.53 -1.55
CA PRO A 399 4.45 -2.68 -0.87
C PRO A 399 5.40 -3.66 -1.58
N THR A 400 4.85 -4.70 -2.24
CA THR A 400 5.61 -5.70 -3.01
C THR A 400 6.35 -5.13 -4.22
N LEU A 401 6.04 -3.91 -4.65
CA LEU A 401 6.77 -3.19 -5.69
C LEU A 401 8.00 -2.52 -5.08
N THR A 402 8.95 -3.32 -4.62
CA THR A 402 10.06 -2.86 -3.76
C THR A 402 10.92 -1.80 -4.43
N GLY A 403 11.11 -1.85 -5.76
CA GLY A 403 11.84 -0.83 -6.52
C GLY A 403 11.22 0.57 -6.52
N PHE A 404 9.99 0.74 -6.02
CA PHE A 404 9.38 2.06 -5.83
C PHE A 404 9.65 2.65 -4.44
N TYR A 405 9.85 1.79 -3.44
CA TYR A 405 9.87 2.17 -2.02
C TYR A 405 11.25 2.01 -1.36
N LEU A 406 12.09 1.14 -1.90
CA LEU A 406 13.44 0.82 -1.40
C LEU A 406 14.50 1.30 -2.40
N GLU A 407 15.70 1.63 -1.92
CA GLU A 407 16.80 2.01 -2.81
C GLU A 407 17.31 0.83 -3.65
N ASN A 408 17.40 -0.34 -3.03
CA ASN A 408 17.87 -1.60 -3.61
C ASN A 408 17.14 -2.79 -2.98
N GLY A 409 17.07 -3.92 -3.69
CA GLY A 409 16.58 -5.19 -3.14
C GLY A 409 15.11 -5.21 -2.73
N THR A 410 14.83 -5.97 -1.67
CA THR A 410 13.51 -6.24 -1.09
C THR A 410 13.54 -6.07 0.42
N TYR A 411 12.40 -6.20 1.11
CA TYR A 411 12.37 -6.18 2.58
C TYR A 411 13.01 -7.44 3.21
N ASP A 412 13.50 -8.41 2.43
CA ASP A 412 14.35 -9.48 2.97
C ASP A 412 15.80 -9.02 3.17
N ASP A 413 16.17 -7.92 2.51
CA ASP A 413 17.51 -7.36 2.49
C ASP A 413 17.59 -6.19 3.48
N LYS A 414 18.75 -6.02 4.14
CA LYS A 414 19.02 -4.83 4.98
C LYS A 414 19.29 -3.62 4.08
N THR A 415 18.23 -3.03 3.55
CA THR A 415 18.25 -1.89 2.61
C THR A 415 17.54 -0.67 3.19
N LYS A 416 17.71 0.50 2.55
CA LYS A 416 17.12 1.77 2.98
C LYS A 416 15.83 2.08 2.25
N ILE A 417 14.91 2.72 2.96
CA ILE A 417 13.70 3.33 2.37
C ILE A 417 14.07 4.57 1.55
N ARG A 418 13.27 4.89 0.52
CA ARG A 418 13.58 6.04 -0.37
C ARG A 418 13.30 7.41 0.25
N GLY A 419 12.44 7.49 1.26
CA GLY A 419 12.21 8.71 2.02
C GLY A 419 10.73 9.08 2.24
N ARG A 420 10.43 10.38 2.26
CA ARG A 420 9.06 10.91 2.46
C ARG A 420 8.34 11.05 1.14
N LYS A 421 7.18 10.42 1.01
CA LYS A 421 6.38 10.48 -0.22
C LYS A 421 5.75 11.87 -0.40
N PHE A 422 6.03 12.52 -1.53
CA PHE A 422 5.39 13.75 -1.99
C PHE A 422 4.84 13.58 -3.40
N TYR A 423 3.77 14.29 -3.74
CA TYR A 423 3.15 14.26 -5.06
C TYR A 423 3.60 15.47 -5.88
N TRP A 424 3.85 15.25 -7.17
CA TRP A 424 4.21 16.31 -8.10
C TRP A 424 3.03 17.24 -8.41
N HIS A 425 3.32 18.49 -8.76
CA HIS A 425 2.33 19.37 -9.39
C HIS A 425 2.20 19.05 -10.87
N HIS A 426 0.96 18.87 -11.35
CA HIS A 426 0.71 18.54 -12.75
C HIS A 426 0.57 19.86 -13.51
N LYS A 427 1.66 20.31 -14.14
CA LYS A 427 1.74 21.62 -14.82
C LYS A 427 0.61 21.83 -15.83
N ASP A 428 0.17 20.77 -16.48
CA ASP A 428 -0.90 20.75 -17.49
C ASP A 428 -2.31 20.95 -16.90
N LYS A 429 -2.44 20.94 -15.56
CA LYS A 429 -3.69 21.10 -14.79
C LYS A 429 -3.67 22.34 -13.89
N LEU A 430 -2.55 23.08 -13.84
CA LEU A 430 -2.44 24.31 -13.07
C LEU A 430 -3.15 25.46 -13.81
N ASN A 431 -3.95 26.21 -13.06
CA ASN A 431 -4.74 27.36 -13.51
C ASN A 431 -5.55 27.07 -14.78
N ARG A 432 -6.11 25.87 -14.85
CA ARG A 432 -6.85 25.37 -16.01
C ARG A 432 -8.15 24.75 -15.58
N ASP A 433 -9.16 24.99 -16.39
CA ASP A 433 -10.48 24.39 -16.20
C ASP A 433 -10.41 22.88 -16.42
N TYR A 434 -11.11 22.11 -15.59
CA TYR A 434 -11.21 20.66 -15.73
C TYR A 434 -11.55 20.20 -17.15
N SER A 435 -12.41 20.92 -17.87
CA SER A 435 -12.78 20.60 -19.26
C SER A 435 -11.57 20.43 -20.18
N SER A 436 -10.48 21.18 -19.94
CA SER A 436 -9.26 21.15 -20.76
C SER A 436 -8.42 19.87 -20.61
N PHE A 437 -8.56 19.13 -19.49
CA PHE A 437 -7.78 17.92 -19.21
C PHE A 437 -8.64 16.72 -18.79
N LYS A 438 -9.96 16.80 -18.99
CA LYS A 438 -10.93 15.76 -18.67
C LYS A 438 -10.51 14.37 -19.17
N SER A 439 -10.07 14.26 -20.42
CA SER A 439 -9.65 12.99 -21.03
C SER A 439 -8.48 12.32 -20.29
N SER A 440 -7.63 13.08 -19.61
CA SER A 440 -6.48 12.54 -18.89
C SER A 440 -6.85 11.82 -17.59
N ILE A 441 -7.95 12.24 -16.95
CA ILE A 441 -8.34 11.79 -15.60
C ILE A 441 -9.70 11.09 -15.54
N THR A 442 -10.49 11.11 -16.61
CA THR A 442 -11.79 10.42 -16.66
C THR A 442 -11.64 9.05 -17.33
N PRO A 443 -12.12 7.95 -16.72
CA PRO A 443 -12.09 6.63 -17.31
C PRO A 443 -13.25 6.44 -18.30
N ALA A 444 -13.20 5.37 -19.10
CA ALA A 444 -14.25 5.07 -20.07
C ALA A 444 -15.59 4.63 -19.43
N LYS A 445 -15.55 4.01 -18.25
CA LYS A 445 -16.72 3.48 -17.55
C LYS A 445 -16.53 3.43 -16.03
N GLU A 446 -17.63 3.30 -15.31
CA GLU A 446 -17.65 3.05 -13.86
C GLU A 446 -17.13 1.64 -13.55
N GLU A 447 -16.30 1.51 -12.52
CA GLU A 447 -15.69 0.26 -12.07
C GLU A 447 -15.51 0.27 -10.56
N LYS A 448 -15.42 -0.92 -9.93
CA LYS A 448 -15.37 -1.08 -8.46
C LYS A 448 -14.27 -0.27 -7.74
N HIS A 449 -13.21 0.06 -8.45
CA HIS A 449 -12.01 0.70 -7.89
C HIS A 449 -11.86 2.17 -8.33
N ASN A 450 -12.87 2.74 -8.98
CA ASN A 450 -12.96 4.15 -9.29
C ASN A 450 -14.13 4.82 -8.54
N SER A 451 -14.23 6.13 -8.63
CA SER A 451 -15.18 6.91 -7.83
C SER A 451 -15.69 8.11 -8.62
N SER A 452 -16.90 8.56 -8.33
CA SER A 452 -17.43 9.84 -8.80
C SER A 452 -17.35 10.87 -7.68
N ILE A 453 -16.65 11.98 -7.90
CA ILE A 453 -16.41 13.00 -6.87
C ILE A 453 -16.88 14.39 -7.31
N GLN A 454 -17.48 15.15 -6.40
CA GLN A 454 -17.80 16.56 -6.62
C GLN A 454 -16.65 17.43 -6.12
N PHE A 455 -15.83 17.94 -7.03
CA PHE A 455 -14.67 18.77 -6.68
C PHE A 455 -14.88 20.23 -7.06
N MET A 456 -14.05 21.10 -6.48
CA MET A 456 -13.94 22.49 -6.90
C MET A 456 -12.90 22.63 -8.00
N ASN A 457 -13.19 23.49 -8.98
CA ASN A 457 -12.26 23.86 -10.03
C ASN A 457 -11.12 24.74 -9.49
N TYR A 458 -10.15 25.15 -10.31
CA TYR A 458 -9.11 26.08 -9.86
C TYR A 458 -9.69 27.48 -9.52
N GLY A 459 -8.95 28.25 -8.73
CA GLY A 459 -9.22 29.67 -8.47
C GLY A 459 -10.09 29.97 -7.26
N ASN A 460 -10.44 28.97 -6.44
CA ASN A 460 -11.18 29.20 -5.19
C ASN A 460 -10.25 29.66 -4.08
N GLU A 461 -10.71 30.60 -3.26
CA GLU A 461 -9.98 31.13 -2.12
C GLU A 461 -10.66 30.75 -0.80
N PHE A 462 -9.92 30.10 0.09
CA PHE A 462 -10.34 29.71 1.42
C PHE A 462 -9.59 30.52 2.47
N ASN A 463 -10.29 30.91 3.52
CA ASN A 463 -9.70 31.63 4.66
C ASN A 463 -9.59 30.70 5.88
N PHE A 464 -8.46 30.73 6.57
CA PHE A 464 -8.24 30.00 7.82
C PHE A 464 -7.30 30.73 8.78
N GLU A 465 -7.33 30.30 10.04
CA GLU A 465 -6.49 30.82 11.12
C GLU A 465 -5.68 29.69 11.75
N VAL A 466 -4.42 29.98 12.06
CA VAL A 466 -3.55 29.13 12.87
C VAL A 466 -3.20 29.86 14.16
N SER A 467 -3.69 29.38 15.29
CA SER A 467 -3.27 29.86 16.62
C SER A 467 -2.03 29.09 17.08
N PHE A 468 -1.07 29.75 17.70
CA PHE A 468 0.14 29.11 18.24
C PHE A 468 0.48 29.64 19.64
N LYS A 469 1.19 28.82 20.43
CA LYS A 469 1.56 29.15 21.82
C LYS A 469 3.01 28.82 22.12
N ASN A 470 3.70 29.72 22.79
CA ASN A 470 5.04 29.55 23.38
C ASN A 470 6.06 28.93 22.40
N LEU A 471 6.11 29.38 21.15
CA LEU A 471 7.11 28.95 20.18
C LEU A 471 8.41 29.75 20.34
N LYS A 472 9.55 29.10 20.13
CA LYS A 472 10.86 29.77 19.97
C LYS A 472 10.93 30.49 18.61
N GLU A 473 11.88 31.41 18.43
CA GLU A 473 12.02 32.17 17.17
C GLU A 473 12.22 31.28 15.94
N ASP A 474 13.07 30.25 16.06
CA ASP A 474 13.34 29.25 15.03
C ASP A 474 12.14 28.34 14.75
N GLU A 475 11.39 27.95 15.79
CA GLU A 475 10.14 27.17 15.65
C GLU A 475 9.06 27.98 14.92
N LEU A 476 8.90 29.27 15.26
CA LEU A 476 7.99 30.18 14.56
C LEU A 476 8.44 30.38 13.11
N GLY A 477 9.75 30.58 12.87
CA GLY A 477 10.32 30.67 11.54
C GLY A 477 10.02 29.46 10.66
N LEU A 478 10.19 28.26 11.20
CA LEU A 478 9.86 27.02 10.51
C LEU A 478 8.34 26.89 10.25
N LEU A 479 7.49 27.28 11.19
CA LEU A 479 6.04 27.28 10.99
C LEU A 479 5.62 28.25 9.87
N LEU A 480 6.18 29.46 9.86
CA LEU A 480 5.91 30.48 8.83
C LEU A 480 6.36 30.00 7.45
N LEU A 481 7.58 29.48 7.32
CA LEU A 481 8.09 28.88 6.07
C LEU A 481 7.24 27.68 5.60
N THR A 482 6.72 26.90 6.55
CA THR A 482 5.84 25.76 6.23
C THR A 482 4.49 26.23 5.71
N LEU A 483 3.92 27.31 6.26
CA LEU A 483 2.62 27.83 5.82
C LEU A 483 2.75 28.53 4.46
N GLU A 484 3.65 29.48 4.34
CA GLU A 484 3.92 30.25 3.12
C GLU A 484 5.29 29.84 2.55
N LEU A 485 5.27 28.98 1.52
CA LEU A 485 6.47 28.47 0.87
C LEU A 485 7.15 29.54 0.00
N GLU A 486 8.39 29.26 -0.42
CA GLU A 486 9.10 30.13 -1.35
C GLU A 486 8.37 30.28 -2.69
N ASN A 487 8.65 31.39 -3.37
CA ASN A 487 8.04 31.69 -4.66
C ASN A 487 8.24 30.54 -5.66
N GLY A 488 7.16 30.14 -6.34
CA GLY A 488 7.15 29.03 -7.28
C GLY A 488 6.93 27.66 -6.66
N MET A 489 6.85 27.55 -5.33
CA MET A 489 6.45 26.32 -4.64
C MET A 489 4.96 26.35 -4.28
N LEU A 490 4.31 25.19 -4.31
CA LEU A 490 2.90 25.01 -3.96
C LEU A 490 2.74 23.88 -2.96
N HIS A 491 1.65 23.94 -2.20
CA HIS A 491 1.21 22.85 -1.34
C HIS A 491 0.35 21.85 -2.11
N LYS A 492 0.22 20.63 -1.57
CA LYS A 492 -0.63 19.58 -2.14
C LYS A 492 -1.65 19.08 -1.10
N PHE A 493 -2.91 19.45 -1.26
CA PHE A 493 -4.01 19.19 -0.34
C PHE A 493 -5.06 18.19 -0.89
N GLY A 494 -5.90 17.64 -0.01
CA GLY A 494 -7.09 16.89 -0.41
C GLY A 494 -6.85 15.53 -1.08
N LYS A 495 -7.95 14.96 -1.58
CA LYS A 495 -7.98 13.69 -2.32
C LYS A 495 -7.73 13.95 -3.81
N GLY A 496 -7.27 12.92 -4.54
CA GLY A 496 -6.99 13.03 -5.97
C GLY A 496 -5.59 13.54 -6.34
N LYS A 497 -4.66 13.63 -5.37
CA LYS A 497 -3.29 14.15 -5.59
C LYS A 497 -2.57 13.47 -6.76
N ALA A 498 -2.76 12.15 -6.90
CA ALA A 498 -2.20 11.35 -7.98
C ALA A 498 -2.74 11.73 -9.37
N LEU A 499 -3.94 12.32 -9.45
CA LEU A 499 -4.54 12.81 -10.70
C LEU A 499 -4.20 14.29 -10.96
N GLY A 500 -3.43 14.91 -10.07
CA GLY A 500 -3.01 16.31 -10.17
C GLY A 500 -3.76 17.29 -9.27
N PHE A 501 -4.73 16.82 -8.49
CA PHE A 501 -5.58 17.67 -7.66
C PHE A 501 -4.80 18.27 -6.49
N GLY A 502 -5.33 19.38 -5.96
CA GLY A 502 -4.96 19.92 -4.66
C GLY A 502 -3.70 20.74 -4.64
N SER A 503 -3.12 21.08 -5.79
CA SER A 503 -2.07 22.09 -5.88
C SER A 503 -2.66 23.42 -5.43
N SER A 504 -2.11 24.02 -4.37
CA SER A 504 -2.61 25.27 -3.80
C SER A 504 -1.47 26.17 -3.33
N GLU A 505 -1.67 27.47 -3.49
CA GLU A 505 -0.85 28.51 -2.90
C GLU A 505 -1.43 28.87 -1.54
N VAL A 506 -0.57 29.12 -0.55
CA VAL A 506 -0.98 29.60 0.77
C VAL A 506 -0.19 30.88 1.06
N LYS A 507 -0.89 31.94 1.46
CA LYS A 507 -0.29 33.23 1.82
C LYS A 507 -0.66 33.60 3.23
N ILE A 508 0.30 34.10 4.00
CA ILE A 508 0.05 34.68 5.32
C ILE A 508 -0.33 36.14 5.11
N THR A 509 -1.59 36.46 5.33
CA THR A 509 -2.09 37.83 5.22
C THR A 509 -1.76 38.65 6.46
N LYS A 510 -1.78 38.03 7.65
CA LYS A 510 -1.44 38.70 8.92
C LYS A 510 -0.71 37.76 9.88
N LEU A 511 0.29 38.30 10.58
CA LEU A 511 0.92 37.68 11.74
C LEU A 511 0.60 38.53 12.98
N LEU A 512 -0.19 37.99 13.90
CA LEU A 512 -0.64 38.69 15.10
C LEU A 512 0.06 38.08 16.31
N LEU A 513 1.03 38.79 16.89
CA LEU A 513 1.74 38.37 18.09
C LEU A 513 1.00 38.85 19.34
N GLN A 514 0.89 37.99 20.34
CA GLN A 514 0.27 38.34 21.61
C GLN A 514 1.13 39.38 22.34
N SER A 515 0.50 40.47 22.80
CA SER A 515 1.17 41.51 23.56
C SER A 515 1.68 40.96 24.91
N LYS A 516 2.87 41.40 25.33
CA LYS A 516 3.38 41.11 26.69
C LYS A 516 2.49 41.73 27.77
N ASN A 517 1.76 42.80 27.43
CA ASN A 517 0.91 43.57 28.33
C ASN A 517 -0.57 43.16 28.22
N LYS A 518 -0.87 41.94 27.74
CA LYS A 518 -2.24 41.46 27.48
C LYS A 518 -3.17 41.43 28.71
N TYR A 519 -2.62 41.52 29.91
CA TYR A 519 -3.38 41.58 31.17
C TYR A 519 -3.54 43.01 31.69
N GLU A 520 -2.95 44.00 31.02
CA GLU A 520 -3.00 45.41 31.41
C GLU A 520 -4.16 46.15 30.74
N SER A 521 -4.70 45.66 29.63
CA SER A 521 -5.90 46.23 28.99
C SER A 521 -6.73 45.19 28.22
N PHE A 522 -8.04 45.43 28.08
CA PHE A 522 -8.94 44.61 27.26
C PHE A 522 -8.78 44.87 25.74
N GLU A 523 -8.15 45.99 25.35
CA GLU A 523 -8.14 46.47 23.97
C GLU A 523 -6.90 46.02 23.15
N SER A 524 -5.75 45.74 23.77
CA SER A 524 -4.47 45.53 23.06
C SER A 524 -3.85 44.13 23.24
N SER A 525 -4.64 43.07 23.08
CA SER A 525 -4.15 41.69 23.28
C SER A 525 -3.23 41.16 22.17
N TYR A 526 -3.27 41.72 20.96
CA TYR A 526 -2.42 41.32 19.83
C TYR A 526 -1.86 42.52 19.07
N ILE A 527 -0.62 42.39 18.58
CA ILE A 527 0.10 43.36 17.77
C ILE A 527 0.43 42.70 16.43
N GLU A 528 0.08 43.35 15.32
CA GLU A 528 0.46 42.89 13.99
C GLU A 528 1.97 43.05 13.80
N SER A 529 2.64 41.99 13.34
CA SER A 529 4.09 41.94 13.15
C SER A 529 4.42 41.84 11.65
N GLU A 530 5.31 42.70 11.19
CA GLU A 530 5.83 42.69 9.81
C GLU A 530 7.07 41.78 9.67
N ASP A 531 7.60 41.26 10.77
CA ASP A 531 8.89 40.57 10.86
C ASP A 531 8.86 39.08 10.41
N LYS A 532 7.92 38.69 9.53
CA LYS A 532 7.82 37.30 9.05
C LYS A 532 9.16 36.78 8.52
N LYS A 533 9.85 37.61 7.73
CA LYS A 533 11.14 37.28 7.10
C LYS A 533 12.24 37.05 8.14
N LYS A 534 12.29 37.88 9.20
CA LYS A 534 13.27 37.75 10.29
C LYS A 534 13.21 36.34 10.92
N PHE A 535 12.03 35.88 11.30
CA PHE A 535 11.87 34.55 11.91
C PHE A 535 12.26 33.42 10.94
N ILE A 536 11.86 33.52 9.67
CA ILE A 536 12.22 32.53 8.64
C ILE A 536 13.74 32.47 8.46
N ASP A 537 14.41 33.63 8.38
CA ASP A 537 15.86 33.71 8.20
C ASP A 537 16.62 33.14 9.42
N ILE A 538 16.13 33.36 10.65
CA ILE A 538 16.66 32.73 11.88
C ILE A 538 16.64 31.21 11.75
N PHE A 539 15.50 30.62 11.35
CA PHE A 539 15.41 29.18 11.16
C PHE A 539 16.35 28.69 10.05
N LYS A 540 16.34 29.34 8.89
CA LYS A 540 17.17 28.96 7.74
C LYS A 540 18.65 28.95 8.08
N ASN A 541 19.11 29.97 8.80
CA ASN A 541 20.51 30.09 9.22
C ASN A 541 20.87 29.05 10.28
N LYS A 542 20.04 28.90 11.33
CA LYS A 542 20.27 27.90 12.40
C LYS A 542 20.34 26.47 11.84
N PHE A 543 19.43 26.13 10.92
CA PHE A 543 19.33 24.79 10.34
C PHE A 543 20.28 24.55 9.14
N ASN A 544 20.98 25.61 8.68
CA ASN A 544 21.76 25.63 7.45
C ASN A 544 20.95 25.09 6.25
N LEU A 545 19.71 25.58 6.09
CA LEU A 545 18.69 24.93 5.26
C LEU A 545 19.09 24.83 3.79
N GLU A 546 19.72 25.85 3.21
CA GLU A 546 20.10 25.87 1.79
C GLU A 546 21.11 24.78 1.40
N ASN A 547 21.88 24.26 2.35
CA ASN A 547 22.84 23.18 2.12
C ASN A 547 22.23 21.77 2.31
N ARG A 548 20.95 21.67 2.68
CA ARG A 548 20.28 20.39 2.97
C ARG A 548 19.75 19.71 1.71
N LYS A 549 20.05 18.41 1.55
CA LYS A 549 19.64 17.63 0.37
C LYS A 549 18.12 17.48 0.25
N GLN A 550 17.44 17.33 1.39
CA GLN A 550 15.98 17.26 1.50
C GLN A 550 15.30 18.56 1.07
N TRP A 551 15.91 19.71 1.37
CA TRP A 551 15.38 21.01 0.94
C TRP A 551 15.49 21.18 -0.57
N ALA A 552 16.63 20.80 -1.16
CA ALA A 552 16.78 20.76 -2.61
C ALA A 552 15.74 19.84 -3.29
N ASP A 553 15.42 18.69 -2.68
CA ASP A 553 14.39 17.78 -3.20
C ASP A 553 12.97 18.39 -3.10
N LEU A 554 12.66 19.04 -1.98
CA LEU A 554 11.38 19.72 -1.76
C LEU A 554 11.15 20.83 -2.79
N LYS A 555 12.16 21.68 -3.05
CA LYS A 555 12.08 22.74 -4.08
C LYS A 555 11.69 22.17 -5.46
N ILE A 556 12.19 20.99 -5.80
CA ILE A 556 11.90 20.34 -7.08
C ILE A 556 10.48 19.76 -7.09
N ILE A 557 10.11 18.96 -6.09
CA ILE A 557 8.83 18.24 -6.12
C ILE A 557 7.60 19.10 -5.81
N MET A 558 7.79 20.12 -4.96
CA MET A 558 6.76 21.12 -4.64
C MET A 558 6.79 22.31 -5.60
N GLY A 559 7.73 22.34 -6.54
CA GLY A 559 7.78 23.34 -7.60
C GLY A 559 6.57 23.23 -8.54
N GLN A 560 5.95 24.37 -8.87
CA GLN A 560 4.85 24.43 -9.84
C GLN A 560 5.30 24.06 -11.27
N SER A 561 6.59 24.19 -11.55
CA SER A 561 7.22 23.86 -12.82
C SER A 561 8.09 22.61 -12.68
N ASN A 562 7.93 21.63 -13.57
CA ASN A 562 8.76 20.43 -13.63
C ASN A 562 8.78 19.82 -15.05
N LYS A 563 9.69 18.88 -15.28
CA LYS A 563 9.91 18.22 -16.58
C LYS A 563 8.93 17.09 -16.90
N LEU A 564 8.03 16.75 -15.97
CA LEU A 564 7.05 15.67 -16.14
C LEU A 564 5.92 16.08 -17.09
N ASP A 565 5.31 15.10 -17.75
CA ASP A 565 4.15 15.24 -18.62
C ASP A 565 3.01 14.30 -18.20
N PHE A 566 1.96 14.89 -17.62
CA PHE A 566 0.73 14.18 -17.24
C PHE A 566 -0.46 14.54 -18.14
N SER A 567 -0.21 15.11 -19.31
CA SER A 567 -1.25 15.59 -20.24
C SER A 567 -2.11 14.45 -20.78
N LYS A 568 -1.52 13.27 -21.02
CA LYS A 568 -2.24 12.09 -21.51
C LYS A 568 -2.82 11.25 -20.38
N SER A 569 -2.01 10.92 -19.38
CA SER A 569 -2.45 10.18 -18.21
C SER A 569 -1.56 10.52 -17.00
N PRO A 570 -2.12 10.54 -15.78
CA PRO A 570 -1.33 10.66 -14.57
C PRO A 570 -0.37 9.49 -14.34
N PHE A 571 -0.71 8.30 -14.83
CA PHE A 571 0.08 7.10 -14.66
C PHE A 571 0.62 6.61 -16.00
N PRO A 572 1.75 5.91 -16.02
CA PRO A 572 2.18 5.18 -17.20
C PRO A 572 1.10 4.19 -17.63
N GLU A 573 0.84 4.12 -18.93
CA GLU A 573 -0.14 3.23 -19.53
C GLU A 573 0.49 2.53 -20.73
N LEU A 574 0.05 1.30 -21.00
CA LEU A 574 0.51 0.52 -22.14
C LEU A 574 -0.69 -0.14 -22.82
N GLU A 575 -0.71 -0.09 -24.15
CA GLU A 575 -1.73 -0.75 -24.94
C GLU A 575 -1.43 -2.24 -25.05
N LYS A 576 -2.44 -3.07 -24.74
CA LYS A 576 -2.39 -4.51 -24.97
C LYS A 576 -3.80 -5.01 -25.29
N ASN A 577 -3.94 -5.81 -26.35
CA ASN A 577 -5.23 -6.32 -26.82
C ASN A 577 -6.30 -5.22 -27.00
N ARG A 578 -5.91 -4.07 -27.59
CA ARG A 578 -6.77 -2.88 -27.80
C ARG A 578 -7.27 -2.20 -26.51
N HIS A 579 -6.65 -2.51 -25.36
CA HIS A 579 -6.92 -1.86 -24.08
C HIS A 579 -5.68 -1.14 -23.56
N ILE A 580 -5.80 0.17 -23.32
CA ILE A 580 -4.75 1.01 -22.73
C ILE A 580 -5.03 1.14 -21.24
N ASN A 581 -4.10 0.67 -20.39
CA ASN A 581 -4.21 0.86 -18.94
C ASN A 581 -2.83 0.71 -18.25
N THR A 582 -2.80 1.11 -16.97
CA THR A 582 -1.60 1.06 -16.12
C THR A 582 -1.21 -0.36 -15.70
N LEU A 583 -2.17 -1.29 -15.59
CA LEU A 583 -1.89 -2.68 -15.23
C LEU A 583 -1.06 -3.39 -16.31
N ASN A 584 -1.37 -3.13 -17.58
CA ASN A 584 -0.61 -3.63 -18.72
C ASN A 584 0.83 -3.14 -18.66
N TRP A 585 1.02 -1.85 -18.36
CA TRP A 585 2.35 -1.26 -18.23
C TRP A 585 3.13 -1.93 -17.08
N PHE A 586 2.56 -2.05 -15.88
CA PHE A 586 3.23 -2.72 -14.76
C PHE A 586 3.56 -4.19 -15.04
N THR A 587 2.64 -4.90 -15.68
CA THR A 587 2.83 -6.31 -16.03
C THR A 587 3.99 -6.48 -17.00
N GLU A 588 4.12 -5.57 -17.96
CA GLU A 588 5.19 -5.58 -18.95
C GLU A 588 6.53 -5.19 -18.33
N MET A 589 6.58 -4.12 -17.52
CA MET A 589 7.80 -3.71 -16.81
C MET A 589 8.32 -4.82 -15.89
N LYS A 590 7.41 -5.51 -15.17
CA LYS A 590 7.80 -6.63 -14.30
C LYS A 590 8.43 -7.79 -15.07
N LYS A 591 8.03 -8.01 -16.33
CA LYS A 591 8.64 -9.03 -17.20
C LYS A 591 9.99 -8.58 -17.72
N ILE A 592 10.07 -7.36 -18.27
CA ILE A 592 11.28 -6.83 -18.89
C ILE A 592 12.44 -6.76 -17.90
N TYR A 593 12.17 -6.30 -16.67
CA TYR A 593 13.20 -6.09 -15.66
C TYR A 593 13.29 -7.23 -14.64
N GLU A 594 12.60 -8.34 -14.87
CA GLU A 594 12.55 -9.50 -13.94
C GLU A 594 12.20 -9.13 -12.48
N GLY A 595 11.48 -8.02 -12.28
CA GLY A 595 11.15 -7.47 -10.97
C GLY A 595 12.13 -6.44 -10.39
N ASN A 596 13.23 -6.13 -11.08
CA ASN A 596 14.23 -5.13 -10.67
C ASN A 596 13.95 -3.71 -11.20
N PHE A 597 12.72 -3.44 -11.66
CA PHE A 597 12.33 -2.13 -12.14
C PHE A 597 12.20 -1.11 -11.00
N LYS A 598 12.82 0.07 -11.15
CA LYS A 598 12.88 1.11 -10.12
C LYS A 598 12.16 2.38 -10.54
N LEU A 599 11.55 3.06 -9.57
CA LEU A 599 11.03 4.42 -9.76
C LEU A 599 12.21 5.41 -9.87
N PRO A 600 12.25 6.32 -10.86
CA PRO A 600 13.29 7.34 -10.94
C PRO A 600 13.31 8.22 -9.69
N LYS A 601 14.46 8.82 -9.38
CA LYS A 601 14.61 9.73 -8.24
C LYS A 601 14.18 11.15 -8.63
N ILE A 602 13.87 11.98 -7.63
CA ILE A 602 13.50 13.40 -7.85
C ILE A 602 14.57 14.12 -8.69
N GLN A 603 15.85 13.80 -8.46
CA GLN A 603 16.97 14.45 -9.14
C GLN A 603 17.05 14.12 -10.63
N ASP A 604 16.42 13.04 -11.08
CA ASP A 604 16.40 12.64 -12.50
C ASP A 604 15.53 13.57 -13.36
N TYR A 605 14.73 14.42 -12.71
CA TYR A 605 13.81 15.40 -13.30
C TYR A 605 14.22 16.87 -13.07
N LYS A 606 15.41 17.12 -12.52
CA LYS A 606 16.02 18.46 -12.46
C LYS A 606 16.18 19.05 -13.85
#